data_AF-A0AA48LY45-F1
#
_entry.id   AF-A0AA48LY45-F1
#
_cell.length_a   1.000
_cell.length_b   1.000
_cell.length_c   1.000
_cell.angle_alpha   90.00
_cell.angle_beta   90.00
_cell.angle_gamma   90.00
#
_symmetry.space_group_name_H-M   'P 1'
#
loop_
_entity.id
_entity.type
_entity.pdbx_description
1 polymer ?
#
loop_
_entity_poly.entity_id
_entity_poly.type
_entity_poly.pdbx_seq_one_letter_code
_entity_poly.pdbx_strand_id
1 'polypeptide(L)'
;MTMRYCVNMKNITVTVDDETYRRARIKAAAEDTSVSAVVKRFLTEFAATETQFEQLKREEAELRAKIETFRAADRLSRDEVHSRR
;
A
#
# COMPACT_ATOMS: atom_id res chain seq x y z
N MET A 1 -28.29 -29.06 -9.90
CA MET A 1 -28.86 -27.71 -9.71
C MET A 1 -27.72 -26.75 -9.37
N THR A 2 -26.95 -26.30 -10.37
CA THR A 2 -25.77 -25.44 -10.13
C THR A 2 -26.19 -23.99 -10.29
N MET A 3 -26.44 -23.33 -9.16
CA MET A 3 -26.84 -21.93 -9.08
C MET A 3 -25.66 -21.05 -9.51
N ARG A 4 -25.74 -20.52 -10.73
CA ARG A 4 -24.77 -19.55 -11.25
C ARG A 4 -24.97 -18.22 -10.52
N TYR A 5 -24.03 -17.90 -9.64
CA TYR A 5 -23.91 -16.59 -9.02
C TYR A 5 -23.47 -15.58 -10.09
N CYS A 6 -24.43 -14.82 -10.64
CA CYS A 6 -24.10 -13.62 -11.40
C CYS A 6 -23.57 -12.58 -10.40
N VAL A 7 -22.25 -12.43 -10.33
CA VAL A 7 -21.62 -11.39 -9.51
C VAL A 7 -22.07 -10.04 -10.09
N ASN A 8 -22.80 -9.25 -9.31
CA ASN A 8 -23.26 -7.93 -9.72
C ASN A 8 -22.06 -6.99 -9.87
N MET A 9 -21.45 -6.97 -11.05
CA MET A 9 -20.30 -6.13 -11.36
C MET A 9 -20.80 -4.71 -11.63
N LYS A 10 -20.40 -3.77 -10.77
CA LYS A 10 -20.64 -2.35 -11.01
C LYS A 10 -19.67 -1.85 -12.07
N ASN A 11 -20.20 -1.29 -13.16
CA ASN A 11 -19.39 -0.61 -14.16
C ASN A 11 -19.06 0.79 -13.69
N ILE A 12 -17.80 1.19 -13.87
CA ILE A 12 -17.33 2.56 -13.62
C ILE A 12 -16.83 3.13 -14.93
N THR A 13 -17.21 4.38 -15.23
CA THR A 13 -16.69 5.11 -16.38
C THR A 13 -15.64 6.09 -15.87
N VAL A 14 -14.43 6.03 -16.43
CA VAL A 14 -13.31 6.89 -16.06
C VAL A 14 -12.80 7.58 -17.33
N THR A 15 -12.66 8.90 -17.27
CA THR A 15 -12.06 9.69 -18.34
C THR A 15 -10.55 9.65 -18.20
N VAL A 16 -9.85 9.27 -19.27
CA VAL A 16 -8.39 9.23 -19.38
C VAL A 16 -7.99 9.91 -20.69
N ASP A 17 -6.79 10.47 -20.74
CA ASP A 17 -6.23 10.96 -22.00
C ASP A 17 -5.93 9.81 -22.98
N ASP A 18 -6.03 10.11 -24.28
CA ASP A 18 -5.89 9.12 -25.35
C ASP A 18 -4.53 8.40 -25.33
N GLU A 19 -3.46 9.13 -24.98
CA GLU A 19 -2.12 8.56 -24.91
C GLU A 19 -2.00 7.55 -23.75
N THR A 20 -2.53 7.89 -22.59
CA THR A 20 -2.60 6.98 -21.44
C THR A 20 -3.44 5.74 -21.76
N TYR A 21 -4.60 5.90 -22.41
CA TYR A 21 -5.41 4.76 -22.84
C TYR A 21 -4.66 3.84 -23.82
N ARG A 22 -3.98 4.43 -24.80
CA ARG A 22 -3.20 3.69 -25.81
C ARG A 22 -2.06 2.91 -25.17
N ARG A 23 -1.27 3.56 -24.31
CA ARG A 23 -0.17 2.91 -23.59
C ARG A 23 -0.66 1.81 -22.67
N ALA A 24 -1.75 2.04 -21.93
CA ALA A 24 -2.37 1.05 -21.07
C ALA A 24 -2.84 -0.18 -21.87
N ARG A 25 -3.45 0.02 -23.04
CA ARG A 25 -3.90 -1.08 -23.90
C ARG A 25 -2.73 -1.89 -24.45
N ILE A 26 -1.66 -1.25 -24.93
CA ILE A 26 -0.46 -1.95 -25.43
C ILE A 26 0.16 -2.81 -24.33
N LYS A 27 0.33 -2.23 -23.13
CA LYS A 27 0.91 -2.95 -21.99
C LYS A 27 0.01 -4.09 -21.52
N ALA A 28 -1.30 -3.87 -21.43
CA ALA A 28 -2.25 -4.90 -21.05
C ALA A 28 -2.24 -6.08 -22.03
N ALA A 29 -2.21 -5.80 -23.34
CA ALA A 29 -2.10 -6.85 -24.35
C ALA A 29 -0.79 -7.62 -24.27
N ALA A 30 0.33 -6.95 -23.97
CA ALA A 30 1.63 -7.61 -23.78
C ALA A 30 1.67 -8.52 -22.55
N GLU A 31 0.83 -8.25 -21.54
CA GLU A 31 0.71 -9.04 -20.32
C GLU A 31 -0.49 -10.02 -20.35
N ASP A 32 -1.06 -10.30 -21.53
CA ASP A 32 -2.26 -11.15 -21.72
C ASP A 32 -3.43 -10.78 -20.79
N THR A 33 -3.58 -9.48 -20.52
CA THR A 33 -4.60 -8.93 -19.63
C THR A 33 -5.44 -7.84 -20.30
N SER A 34 -6.49 -7.41 -19.61
CA SER A 34 -7.37 -6.33 -20.07
C SER A 34 -7.15 -5.05 -19.26
N VAL A 35 -7.43 -3.90 -19.88
CA VAL A 35 -7.38 -2.60 -19.17
C VAL A 35 -8.28 -2.61 -17.94
N SER A 36 -9.47 -3.22 -18.02
CA SER A 36 -10.38 -3.37 -16.88
C SER A 36 -9.78 -4.21 -15.75
N ALA A 37 -9.02 -5.27 -16.06
CA ALA A 37 -8.32 -6.07 -15.05
C ALA A 37 -7.17 -5.31 -14.41
N VAL A 38 -6.44 -4.50 -15.18
CA VAL A 38 -5.40 -3.59 -14.66
C VAL A 38 -6.00 -2.56 -13.71
N VAL A 39 -7.11 -1.91 -14.10
CA VAL A 39 -7.83 -0.95 -13.25
C VAL A 39 -8.31 -1.61 -11.96
N LYS A 40 -8.87 -2.82 -12.05
CA LYS A 40 -9.29 -3.59 -10.87
C LYS A 40 -8.13 -3.85 -9.91
N ARG A 41 -6.98 -4.29 -10.41
CA ARG A 41 -5.77 -4.52 -9.59
C ARG A 41 -5.32 -3.24 -8.92
N PHE A 42 -5.21 -2.16 -9.69
CA PHE A 42 -4.80 -0.86 -9.19
C PHE A 42 -5.72 -0.35 -8.07
N LEU A 43 -7.04 -0.42 -8.25
CA LEU A 43 -8.00 0.00 -7.21
C LEU A 43 -7.92 -0.89 -5.95
N THR A 44 -7.64 -2.19 -6.12
CA THR A 44 -7.47 -3.12 -5.00
C THR A 44 -6.21 -2.77 -4.20
N GLU A 45 -5.09 -2.55 -4.89
CA GLU A 45 -3.82 -2.15 -4.28
C GLU A 45 -3.93 -0.76 -3.63
N PHE A 46 -4.63 0.17 -4.25
CA PHE A 46 -4.89 1.50 -3.71
C PHE A 46 -5.68 1.43 -2.39
N ALA A 47 -6.77 0.65 -2.36
CA ALA A 47 -7.55 0.43 -1.13
C ALA A 47 -6.74 -0.33 -0.06
N ALA A 48 -5.90 -1.28 -0.46
CA ALA A 48 -5.04 -2.01 0.47
C ALA A 48 -3.96 -1.11 1.09
N THR A 49 -3.40 -0.17 0.33
CA THR A 49 -2.36 0.75 0.83
C THR A 49 -2.87 1.61 1.98
N GLU A 50 -4.12 2.08 1.91
CA GLU A 50 -4.75 2.84 3.00
C GLU A 50 -4.89 1.97 4.26
N THR A 51 -5.26 0.69 4.11
CA THR A 51 -5.32 -0.23 5.25
C THR A 51 -3.95 -0.56 5.83
N GLN A 52 -2.92 -0.73 5.01
CA GLN A 52 -1.56 -1.00 5.46
C GLN A 52 -0.96 0.20 6.19
N PHE A 53 -1.19 1.41 5.69
CA PHE A 53 -0.75 2.62 6.34
C PHE A 53 -1.39 2.80 7.73
N GLU A 54 -2.71 2.57 7.84
CA GLU A 54 -3.41 2.63 9.12
C GLU A 54 -2.99 1.48 10.07
N GLN A 55 -2.69 0.29 9.55
CA GLN A 55 -2.12 -0.81 10.34
C GLN A 55 -0.73 -0.45 10.89
N LEU A 56 0.18 0.02 10.03
CA LEU A 56 1.52 0.45 10.43
C LEU A 56 1.46 1.57 11.47
N LYS A 57 0.54 2.52 11.32
CA LYS A 57 0.34 3.61 12.27
C LYS A 57 -0.13 3.10 13.64
N ARG A 58 -0.98 2.05 13.68
CA ARG A 58 -1.36 1.40 14.94
C ARG A 58 -0.20 0.65 15.57
N GLU A 59 0.54 -0.14 14.80
CA GLU A 59 1.73 -0.85 15.28
C GLU A 59 2.77 0.13 15.84
N GLU A 60 2.97 1.26 15.19
CA GLU A 60 3.87 2.33 15.61
C GLU A 60 3.42 2.94 16.96
N ALA A 61 2.12 3.22 17.09
CA ALA A 61 1.55 3.71 18.34
C ALA A 61 1.66 2.67 19.47
N GLU A 62 1.45 1.39 19.19
CA GLU A 62 1.61 0.30 20.16
C GLU A 62 3.06 0.11 20.59
N LEU A 63 4.01 0.16 19.65
CA LEU A 63 5.44 0.10 19.95
C LEU A 63 5.88 1.29 20.80
N ARG A 64 5.42 2.50 20.47
CA ARG A 64 5.68 3.69 21.29
C ARG A 64 5.08 3.58 22.68
N ALA A 65 3.87 3.05 22.82
CA ALA A 65 3.22 2.86 24.11
C ALA A 65 3.98 1.85 25.00
N LYS A 66 4.67 0.87 24.40
CA LYS A 66 5.55 -0.07 25.14
C LYS A 66 6.84 0.57 25.66
N ILE A 67 7.19 1.77 25.20
CA ILE A 67 8.35 2.51 25.71
C ILE A 67 7.92 3.24 26.98
N GLU A 68 7.90 2.53 28.11
CA GLU A 68 7.48 3.08 29.41
C GLU A 68 8.52 3.99 30.05
N THR A 69 9.82 3.80 29.76
CA THR A 69 10.90 4.61 30.33
C THR A 69 11.96 4.89 29.27
N PHE A 70 11.89 6.08 28.68
CA PHE A 70 12.95 6.62 27.84
C PHE A 70 13.49 7.88 28.51
N ARG A 71 14.70 7.82 29.05
CA ARG A 71 15.39 9.00 29.58
C ARG A 71 16.56 9.34 28.67
N ALA A 72 16.50 10.53 28.08
CA ALA A 72 17.60 11.03 27.26
C ALA A 72 18.92 11.12 28.03
N ALA A 73 18.87 11.26 29.36
CA ALA A 73 20.02 11.28 30.26
C ALA A 73 20.76 9.94 30.37
N ASP A 74 20.13 8.81 30.01
CA ASP A 74 20.77 7.49 29.99
C ASP A 74 21.58 7.25 28.69
N ARG A 75 21.58 8.21 27.75
CA ARG A 75 22.45 8.15 26.57
C ARG A 75 23.89 8.42 26.99
N LEU A 76 24.79 7.56 26.53
CA LEU A 76 26.23 7.79 26.63
C LEU A 76 26.57 9.19 26.11
N SER A 77 27.28 9.94 26.93
CA SER A 77 27.85 11.21 26.51
C SER A 77 28.84 10.98 25.38
N ARG A 78 29.07 12.03 24.58
CA ARG A 78 29.98 11.98 23.43
C ARG A 78 31.37 11.46 23.83
N ASP A 79 31.84 11.82 25.02
CA ASP A 79 33.15 11.43 25.53
C ASP A 79 33.22 9.94 25.95
N GLU A 80 32.12 9.38 26.46
CA GLU A 80 32.00 7.95 26.82
C GLU A 80 31.92 7.02 25.60
N VAL A 81 31.46 7.52 24.44
CA VAL A 81 31.44 6.76 23.19
C VAL A 81 32.86 6.63 22.62
N HIS A 82 33.67 7.69 22.72
CA HIS A 82 35.02 7.72 22.16
C HIS A 82 36.05 6.90 22.95
N SER A 83 35.77 6.58 24.21
CA SER A 83 36.64 5.83 25.10
C SER A 83 36.54 4.30 24.95
N ARG A 84 35.69 3.80 24.05
CA ARG A 84 35.53 2.35 23.73
C ARG A 84 36.39 1.86 22.56
N ARG A 85 37.34 2.67 22.07
CA ARG A 85 38.25 2.31 20.97
C ARG A 85 39.66 2.08 21.51
#